data_AF-S7W832-F1
#
_entry.id   AF-S7W832-F1
#
_cell.length_a   1.000
_cell.length_b   1.000
_cell.length_c   1.000
_cell.angle_alpha   90.00
_cell.angle_beta   90.00
_cell.angle_gamma   90.00
#
_symmetry.space_group_name_H-M   'P 1'
#
loop_
_entity.id
_entity.type
_entity.pdbx_description
1 polymer ?
#
loop_
_entity_poly.entity_id
_entity_poly.type
_entity_poly.pdbx_seq_one_letter_code
_entity_poly.pdbx_strand_id
1 'polypeptide(L)'
;MYLIICLVCDDEFKTIKDIFESQGFKPKIFDGSYNECRSLLLNSQNLSELNLLRFAEMKSQRYEIFCIAKRFKLQYGVIFSEKLEIIEPPSFNTKHDNPLIVIDGDIKADSILELIKAKKLKTSFANRKKISPSETYISDVKNIITKINKELKIESNNCFVIEAENQLAKMINLSPIELGKIEECYKTIISEKLKNKSNLS
;
A
#
# COMPACT_ATOMS: atom_id res chain seq x y z
N MET A 1 -1.51 1.68 -10.28
CA MET A 1 -2.87 1.34 -10.79
C MET A 1 -3.78 1.29 -9.60
N TYR A 2 -4.86 2.06 -9.64
CA TYR A 2 -5.57 2.54 -8.46
C TYR A 2 -7.07 2.23 -8.59
N LEU A 3 -7.67 1.75 -7.51
CA LEU A 3 -9.11 1.57 -7.34
C LEU A 3 -9.52 2.37 -6.10
N ILE A 4 -10.17 3.51 -6.31
CA ILE A 4 -10.52 4.46 -5.25
C ILE A 4 -12.03 4.56 -5.14
N ILE A 5 -12.54 4.31 -3.94
CA ILE A 5 -13.93 4.62 -3.59
C ILE A 5 -13.99 6.08 -3.14
N CYS A 6 -14.89 6.84 -3.74
CA CYS A 6 -15.17 8.24 -3.45
C CYS A 6 -16.56 8.36 -2.84
N LEU A 7 -16.64 8.33 -1.52
CA LEU A 7 -17.84 8.60 -0.73
C LEU A 7 -17.88 10.08 -0.38
N VAL A 8 -18.20 10.90 -1.38
CA VAL A 8 -18.14 12.37 -1.33
C VAL A 8 -19.33 12.97 -2.07
N CYS A 9 -19.63 14.25 -1.80
CA CYS A 9 -20.66 14.99 -2.54
C CYS A 9 -20.28 15.20 -4.02
N ASP A 10 -21.23 15.60 -4.87
CA ASP A 10 -21.00 15.79 -6.32
C ASP A 10 -19.89 16.81 -6.62
N ASP A 11 -19.91 17.96 -5.96
CA ASP A 11 -18.89 19.02 -6.17
C ASP A 11 -17.49 18.56 -5.74
N GLU A 12 -17.42 17.80 -4.65
CA GLU A 12 -16.20 17.21 -4.13
C GLU A 12 -15.65 16.15 -5.09
N PHE A 13 -16.52 15.31 -5.64
CA PHE A 13 -16.15 14.32 -6.64
C PHE A 13 -15.57 14.98 -7.90
N LYS A 14 -16.23 16.04 -8.38
CA LYS A 14 -15.75 16.82 -9.52
C LYS A 14 -14.37 17.39 -9.25
N THR A 15 -14.17 18.00 -8.08
CA THR A 15 -12.87 18.53 -7.66
C THR A 15 -11.79 17.45 -7.62
N ILE A 16 -12.08 16.29 -7.04
CA ILE A 16 -11.15 15.14 -7.00
C ILE A 16 -10.77 14.70 -8.42
N LYS A 17 -11.77 14.58 -9.31
CA LYS A 17 -11.55 14.21 -10.71
C LYS A 17 -10.63 15.22 -11.41
N ASP A 18 -10.92 16.51 -11.29
CA ASP A 18 -10.15 17.59 -11.90
C ASP A 18 -8.68 17.59 -11.41
N ILE A 19 -8.48 17.34 -10.11
CA ILE A 19 -7.14 17.17 -9.52
C ILE A 19 -6.39 16.02 -10.19
N PHE A 20 -7.02 14.85 -10.35
CA PHE A 20 -6.38 13.70 -11.00
C PHE A 20 -6.06 13.98 -12.49
N GLU A 21 -6.99 14.58 -13.22
CA GLU A 21 -6.81 14.93 -14.63
C GLU A 21 -5.68 15.95 -14.82
N SER A 22 -5.55 16.93 -13.93
CA SER A 22 -4.46 17.93 -13.95
C SER A 22 -3.06 17.31 -13.79
N GLN A 23 -2.97 16.11 -13.21
CA GLN A 23 -1.71 15.37 -13.06
C GLN A 23 -1.47 14.36 -14.20
N GLY A 24 -2.29 14.38 -15.25
CA GLY A 24 -2.16 13.49 -16.39
C GLY A 24 -2.76 12.09 -16.18
N PHE A 25 -3.50 11.86 -15.09
CA PHE A 25 -4.30 10.64 -14.98
C PHE A 25 -5.55 10.75 -15.86
N LYS A 26 -6.00 9.64 -16.42
CA LYS A 26 -7.29 9.51 -17.10
C LYS A 26 -8.18 8.61 -16.25
N PRO A 27 -8.95 9.15 -15.29
CA PRO A 27 -9.76 8.34 -14.40
C PRO A 27 -10.93 7.70 -15.15
N LYS A 28 -11.06 6.37 -15.06
CA LYS A 28 -12.29 5.66 -15.42
C LYS A 28 -13.28 5.77 -14.27
N ILE A 29 -14.46 6.30 -14.56
CA ILE A 29 -15.49 6.59 -13.57
C ILE A 29 -16.55 5.49 -13.58
N PHE A 30 -16.97 5.06 -12.38
CA PHE A 30 -18.06 4.13 -12.15
C PHE A 30 -19.10 4.81 -11.26
N ASP A 31 -20.21 5.25 -11.86
CA ASP A 31 -21.22 6.13 -11.26
C ASP A 31 -22.67 5.60 -11.32
N GLY A 32 -22.87 4.33 -11.70
CA GLY A 32 -24.16 3.64 -11.63
C GLY A 32 -24.43 3.00 -10.26
N SER A 33 -25.47 2.17 -10.18
CA SER A 33 -25.80 1.42 -8.95
C SER A 33 -24.65 0.49 -8.54
N TYR A 34 -24.62 0.09 -7.26
CA TYR A 34 -23.62 -0.85 -6.75
C TYR A 34 -23.51 -2.12 -7.60
N ASN A 35 -24.65 -2.74 -7.95
CA ASN A 35 -24.68 -4.01 -8.67
C ASN A 35 -24.19 -3.87 -10.12
N GLU A 36 -24.56 -2.78 -10.80
CA GLU A 36 -24.08 -2.49 -12.16
C GLU A 36 -22.58 -2.28 -12.16
N CYS A 37 -22.09 -1.38 -11.31
CA CYS A 37 -20.67 -1.04 -11.26
C CYS A 37 -19.81 -2.22 -10.80
N ARG A 38 -20.27 -3.01 -9.82
CA ARG A 38 -19.62 -4.24 -9.39
C ARG A 38 -19.49 -5.23 -10.54
N SER A 39 -20.56 -5.40 -11.33
CA SER A 39 -20.55 -6.30 -12.48
C SER A 39 -19.58 -5.81 -13.56
N LEU A 40 -19.52 -4.49 -13.81
CA LEU A 40 -18.56 -3.89 -14.73
C LEU A 40 -17.11 -4.10 -14.26
N LEU A 41 -16.83 -3.91 -12.97
CA LEU A 41 -15.49 -4.11 -12.39
C LEU A 41 -15.02 -5.56 -12.52
N LEU A 42 -15.89 -6.54 -12.23
CA LEU A 42 -15.55 -7.96 -12.31
C LEU A 42 -15.27 -8.43 -13.74
N ASN A 43 -15.94 -7.82 -14.72
CA ASN A 43 -15.82 -8.17 -16.14
C ASN A 43 -14.83 -7.28 -16.89
N SER A 44 -14.23 -6.28 -16.24
CA SER A 44 -13.32 -5.38 -16.93
C SER A 44 -12.02 -6.06 -17.28
N GLN A 45 -11.70 -6.10 -18.58
CA GLN A 45 -10.43 -6.67 -19.08
C GLN A 45 -9.23 -5.76 -18.78
N ASN A 46 -9.47 -4.48 -18.53
CA ASN A 46 -8.43 -3.49 -18.28
C ASN A 46 -8.77 -2.61 -17.07
N LEU A 47 -8.27 -3.01 -15.90
CA LEU A 47 -8.26 -2.20 -14.68
C LEU A 47 -6.88 -1.55 -14.43
N SER A 48 -6.05 -1.43 -15.48
CA SER A 48 -4.68 -0.91 -15.34
C SER A 48 -4.60 0.61 -15.11
N GLU A 49 -5.72 1.31 -15.30
CA GLU A 49 -5.83 2.76 -15.14
C GLU A 49 -6.23 3.15 -13.71
N LEU A 50 -6.40 4.45 -13.47
CA LEU A 50 -7.04 4.97 -12.26
C LEU A 50 -8.56 4.76 -12.37
N ASN A 51 -9.16 4.12 -11.39
CA ASN A 51 -10.59 3.83 -11.35
C ASN A 51 -11.22 4.54 -10.14
N LEU A 52 -12.23 5.40 -10.38
CA LEU A 52 -12.95 6.15 -9.35
C LEU A 52 -14.39 5.63 -9.24
N LEU A 53 -14.80 5.23 -8.03
CA LEU A 53 -16.07 4.58 -7.75
C LEU A 53 -16.93 5.51 -6.89
N ARG A 54 -18.16 5.81 -7.30
CA ARG A 54 -19.07 6.70 -6.58
C ARG A 54 -20.14 5.99 -5.74
N PHE A 55 -19.89 4.73 -5.39
CA PHE A 55 -20.83 3.87 -4.69
C PHE A 55 -20.15 3.17 -3.50
N ALA A 56 -20.86 2.27 -2.83
CA ALA A 56 -20.39 1.49 -1.67
C ALA A 56 -20.60 2.18 -0.30
N GLU A 57 -21.84 2.62 -0.08
CA GLU A 57 -22.28 3.28 1.16
C GLU A 57 -22.28 2.33 2.38
N MET A 58 -22.37 1.01 2.15
CA MET A 58 -22.30 0.00 3.21
C MET A 58 -20.89 -0.58 3.33
N LYS A 59 -20.48 -0.97 4.54
CA LYS A 59 -19.19 -1.61 4.79
C LYS A 59 -19.03 -2.93 4.04
N SER A 60 -20.10 -3.71 3.91
CA SER A 60 -20.10 -4.96 3.14
C SER A 60 -19.73 -4.73 1.67
N GLN A 61 -20.27 -3.68 1.05
CA GLN A 61 -19.97 -3.28 -0.32
C GLN A 61 -18.49 -2.88 -0.47
N ARG A 62 -17.98 -2.06 0.45
CA ARG A 62 -16.56 -1.65 0.45
C ARG A 62 -15.63 -2.86 0.61
N TYR A 63 -16.00 -3.82 1.45
CA TYR A 63 -15.24 -5.07 1.60
C TYR A 63 -15.21 -5.90 0.31
N GLU A 64 -16.33 -6.01 -0.42
CA GLU A 64 -16.36 -6.69 -1.72
C GLU A 64 -15.45 -6.01 -2.74
N ILE A 65 -15.49 -4.67 -2.81
CA ILE A 65 -14.59 -3.91 -3.70
C ILE A 65 -13.13 -4.07 -3.31
N PHE A 66 -12.81 -4.10 -2.01
CA PHE A 66 -11.48 -4.44 -1.54
C PHE A 66 -11.03 -5.84 -2.01
N CYS A 67 -11.93 -6.83 -2.00
CA CYS A 67 -11.65 -8.17 -2.52
C CYS A 67 -11.39 -8.17 -4.03
N ILE A 68 -12.11 -7.35 -4.80
CA ILE A 68 -11.87 -7.14 -6.23
C ILE A 68 -10.50 -6.50 -6.46
N ALA A 69 -10.18 -5.42 -5.75
CA ALA A 69 -8.86 -4.78 -5.83
C ALA A 69 -7.73 -5.79 -5.55
N LYS A 70 -7.92 -6.63 -4.53
CA LYS A 70 -6.99 -7.71 -4.18
C LYS A 70 -6.87 -8.75 -5.31
N ARG A 71 -7.98 -9.19 -5.91
CA ARG A 71 -7.99 -10.15 -7.04
C ARG A 71 -7.17 -9.64 -8.22
N PHE A 72 -7.31 -8.36 -8.55
CA PHE A 72 -6.64 -7.71 -9.69
C PHE A 72 -5.32 -7.02 -9.31
N LYS A 73 -4.81 -7.20 -8.09
CA LYS A 73 -3.57 -6.60 -7.58
C LYS A 73 -3.51 -5.07 -7.71
N LEU A 74 -4.64 -4.41 -7.53
CA LEU A 74 -4.78 -2.95 -7.57
C LEU A 74 -4.47 -2.35 -6.19
N GLN A 75 -3.99 -1.11 -6.19
CA GLN A 75 -3.92 -0.31 -4.98
C GLN A 75 -5.32 0.21 -4.64
N TYR A 76 -5.74 0.03 -3.40
CA TYR A 76 -7.09 0.37 -2.94
C TYR A 76 -7.06 1.55 -1.97
N GLY A 77 -8.03 2.46 -2.11
CA GLY A 77 -8.24 3.58 -1.19
C GLY A 77 -9.71 3.95 -1.07
N VAL A 78 -10.05 4.59 0.05
CA VAL A 78 -11.37 5.20 0.30
C VAL A 78 -11.14 6.68 0.60
N ILE A 79 -11.84 7.55 -0.11
CA ILE A 79 -11.96 8.97 0.18
C ILE A 79 -13.36 9.18 0.72
N PHE A 80 -13.47 9.82 1.87
CA PHE A 80 -14.74 10.02 2.57
C PHE A 80 -14.92 11.49 2.91
N SER A 81 -16.11 12.04 2.67
CA SER A 81 -16.50 13.36 3.15
C SER A 81 -17.45 13.25 4.32
N GLU A 82 -17.18 13.97 5.40
CA GLU A 82 -18.08 14.04 6.56
C GLU A 82 -19.39 14.77 6.23
N LYS A 83 -19.43 15.52 5.12
CA LYS A 83 -20.65 16.18 4.62
C LYS A 83 -21.61 15.21 3.93
N LEU A 84 -21.13 14.04 3.50
CA LEU A 84 -21.97 13.06 2.80
C LEU A 84 -22.70 12.18 3.81
N GLU A 85 -24.03 12.24 3.81
CA GLU A 85 -24.86 11.27 4.52
C GLU A 85 -24.85 9.94 3.76
N ILE A 86 -24.34 8.88 4.41
CA ILE A 86 -24.32 7.51 3.89
C ILE A 86 -24.83 6.53 4.93
N ILE A 87 -25.30 5.37 4.47
CA ILE A 87 -25.88 4.32 5.31
C ILE A 87 -24.92 3.89 6.44
N GLU A 88 -23.65 3.64 6.12
CA GLU A 88 -22.66 3.19 7.09
C GLU A 88 -21.29 3.86 6.85
N PRO A 89 -20.89 4.84 7.68
CA PRO A 89 -19.63 5.55 7.50
C PRO A 89 -18.40 4.62 7.63
N PRO A 90 -17.27 4.94 6.98
CA PRO A 90 -16.10 4.08 6.97
C PRO A 90 -15.43 3.95 8.36
N SER A 91 -14.97 2.74 8.69
CA SER A 91 -14.34 2.45 9.99
C SER A 91 -12.82 2.66 9.98
N PHE A 92 -12.32 3.61 10.77
CA PHE A 92 -10.90 3.91 10.95
C PHE A 92 -10.06 2.74 11.51
N ASN A 93 -10.69 1.84 12.25
CA ASN A 93 -10.01 0.69 12.86
C ASN A 93 -9.91 -0.52 11.93
N THR A 94 -10.62 -0.49 10.79
CA THR A 94 -10.70 -1.63 9.88
C THR A 94 -9.77 -1.43 8.69
N LYS A 95 -8.82 -2.35 8.46
CA LYS A 95 -7.80 -2.17 7.40
C LYS A 95 -8.37 -1.89 6.00
N HIS A 96 -9.45 -2.56 5.60
CA HIS A 96 -10.06 -2.38 4.27
C HIS A 96 -11.06 -1.22 4.20
N ASP A 97 -11.44 -0.66 5.35
CA ASP A 97 -12.49 0.35 5.45
C ASP A 97 -11.96 1.71 5.89
N ASN A 98 -10.78 1.74 6.52
CA ASN A 98 -10.17 2.96 7.03
C ASN A 98 -9.88 3.94 5.88
N PRO A 99 -10.53 5.12 5.90
CA PRO A 99 -10.40 6.10 4.84
C PRO A 99 -8.97 6.60 4.72
N LEU A 100 -8.51 6.69 3.49
CA LEU A 100 -7.20 7.26 3.18
C LEU A 100 -7.19 8.77 3.42
N ILE A 101 -8.31 9.40 3.05
CA ILE A 101 -8.57 10.83 3.10
C ILE A 101 -9.96 11.00 3.71
N VAL A 102 -10.03 11.89 4.70
CA VAL A 102 -11.29 12.40 5.23
C VAL A 102 -11.36 13.87 4.86
N ILE A 103 -12.47 14.29 4.27
CA ILE A 103 -12.75 15.68 3.90
C ILE A 103 -13.73 16.22 4.95
N ASP A 104 -13.23 17.16 5.75
CA ASP A 104 -13.95 17.84 6.84
C ASP A 104 -14.23 19.32 6.51
N GLY A 105 -14.04 19.72 5.24
CA GLY A 105 -14.07 21.12 4.83
C GLY A 105 -13.83 21.31 3.33
N ASP A 106 -13.05 22.33 2.96
CA ASP A 106 -12.63 22.56 1.58
C ASP A 106 -11.53 21.58 1.16
N ILE A 107 -11.64 21.04 -0.05
CA ILE A 107 -10.66 20.11 -0.59
C ILE A 107 -9.35 20.84 -0.89
N LYS A 108 -8.31 20.54 -0.13
CA LYS A 108 -6.94 20.97 -0.45
C LYS A 108 -6.32 19.99 -1.43
N ALA A 109 -6.12 20.45 -2.68
CA ALA A 109 -5.54 19.64 -3.76
C ALA A 109 -4.20 18.99 -3.37
N ASP A 110 -3.39 19.72 -2.60
CA ASP A 110 -2.09 19.25 -2.11
C ASP A 110 -2.22 18.00 -1.24
N SER A 111 -3.28 17.87 -0.42
CA SER A 111 -3.48 16.72 0.45
C SER A 111 -3.81 15.44 -0.32
N ILE A 112 -4.61 15.52 -1.40
CA ILE A 112 -4.92 14.35 -2.24
C ILE A 112 -3.67 13.87 -2.98
N LEU A 113 -2.91 14.79 -3.55
CA LEU A 113 -1.70 14.50 -4.31
C LEU A 113 -0.56 14.01 -3.45
N GLU A 114 -0.34 14.62 -2.28
CA GLU A 114 0.62 14.14 -1.30
C GLU A 114 0.20 12.78 -0.75
N LEU A 115 -1.08 12.46 -0.58
CA LEU A 115 -1.48 11.14 -0.10
C LEU A 115 -1.26 10.04 -1.16
N ILE A 116 -1.34 10.35 -2.46
CA ILE A 116 -1.01 9.40 -3.53
C ILE A 116 0.51 9.25 -3.70
N LYS A 117 1.27 10.35 -3.55
CA LYS A 117 2.74 10.37 -3.69
C LYS A 117 3.45 9.85 -2.43
N ALA A 118 2.98 10.19 -1.23
CA ALA A 118 3.60 9.90 0.06
C ALA A 118 3.06 8.62 0.74
N LYS A 119 1.77 8.28 0.58
CA LYS A 119 1.29 6.97 1.04
C LYS A 119 1.42 5.97 -0.09
N LYS A 120 2.26 4.97 0.13
CA LYS A 120 2.11 3.65 -0.48
C LYS A 120 0.68 3.18 -0.20
N LEU A 121 -0.28 3.50 -1.09
CA LEU A 121 -1.64 3.01 -1.00
C LEU A 121 -1.60 1.52 -0.72
N LYS A 122 -2.52 1.05 0.12
CA LYS A 122 -2.52 -0.33 0.64
C LYS A 122 -2.42 -1.32 -0.52
N THR A 123 -1.21 -1.78 -0.82
CA THR A 123 -1.01 -2.93 -1.68
C THR A 123 -1.47 -4.12 -0.87
N SER A 124 -2.59 -4.70 -1.27
CA SER A 124 -2.95 -6.03 -0.80
C SER A 124 -1.84 -6.98 -1.26
N PHE A 125 -0.95 -7.36 -0.33
CA PHE A 125 0.09 -8.38 -0.55
C PHE A 125 -0.47 -9.80 -0.59
N ALA A 126 -1.79 -9.98 -0.53
CA ALA A 126 -2.38 -11.30 -0.51
C ALA A 126 -2.44 -11.85 -1.95
N ASN A 127 -1.81 -13.01 -2.15
CA ASN A 127 -1.46 -13.67 -3.42
C ASN A 127 -0.10 -13.28 -4.04
N ARG A 128 0.86 -12.75 -3.26
CA ARG A 128 2.23 -13.18 -3.53
C ARG A 128 2.29 -14.65 -3.12
N LYS A 129 2.23 -15.58 -4.09
CA LYS A 129 2.99 -16.83 -3.89
C LYS A 129 4.40 -16.33 -3.55
N LYS A 130 4.82 -16.52 -2.30
CA LYS A 130 6.24 -16.42 -1.97
C LYS A 130 6.89 -17.48 -2.85
N ILE A 131 7.39 -17.06 -4.00
CA ILE A 131 8.43 -17.82 -4.67
C ILE A 131 9.66 -17.45 -3.86
N SER A 132 9.80 -18.10 -2.71
CA SER A 132 11.14 -18.31 -2.17
C SER A 132 11.88 -19.04 -3.29
N PRO A 133 13.01 -18.53 -3.79
CA PRO A 133 13.77 -19.17 -4.86
C PRO A 133 14.03 -20.67 -4.62
N SER A 134 14.06 -21.08 -3.35
CA SER A 134 14.10 -22.47 -2.88
C SER A 134 13.32 -22.64 -1.57
N GLU A 135 13.00 -23.88 -1.20
CA GLU A 135 12.44 -24.22 0.12
C GLU A 135 13.37 -23.83 1.29
N THR A 136 14.68 -23.75 1.01
CA THR A 136 15.73 -23.42 1.99
C THR A 136 16.03 -21.93 2.12
N TYR A 137 15.51 -21.10 1.22
CA TYR A 137 15.90 -19.69 1.07
C TYR A 137 15.92 -18.89 2.39
N ILE A 138 14.91 -19.07 3.24
CA ILE A 138 14.84 -18.35 4.53
C ILE A 138 15.91 -18.85 5.51
N SER A 139 16.21 -20.15 5.50
CA SER A 139 17.30 -20.73 6.29
C SER A 139 18.65 -20.21 5.78
N ASP A 140 18.85 -20.16 4.47
CA ASP A 140 20.06 -19.68 3.83
C ASP A 140 20.32 -18.20 4.15
N VAL A 141 19.29 -17.35 4.07
CA VAL A 141 19.38 -15.94 4.48
C VAL A 141 19.77 -15.80 5.95
N LYS A 142 19.16 -16.58 6.86
CA LYS A 142 19.51 -16.55 8.30
C LYS A 142 20.94 -17.00 8.55
N ASN A 143 21.42 -18.00 7.82
CA ASN A 143 22.79 -18.49 7.91
C ASN A 143 23.79 -17.40 7.47
N ILE A 144 23.49 -16.70 6.37
CA ILE A 144 24.30 -15.57 5.88
C ILE A 144 24.34 -14.45 6.92
N ILE A 145 23.20 -14.04 7.48
CA ILE A 145 23.13 -13.01 8.53
C ILE A 145 23.97 -13.42 9.76
N THR A 146 23.80 -14.66 10.23
CA THR A 146 24.53 -15.17 11.39
C THR A 146 26.03 -15.19 11.16
N LYS A 147 26.46 -15.57 9.96
CA LYS A 147 27.87 -15.54 9.55
C LYS A 147 28.42 -14.11 9.59
N ILE A 148 27.70 -13.14 9.03
CA ILE A 148 28.12 -11.72 9.00
C ILE A 148 28.18 -11.14 10.41
N ASN A 149 27.18 -11.40 11.25
CA ASN A 149 27.18 -10.92 12.64
C ASN A 149 28.39 -11.48 13.43
N LYS A 150 28.76 -12.75 13.20
CA LYS A 150 29.98 -13.36 13.76
C LYS A 150 31.26 -12.71 13.23
N GLU A 151 31.36 -12.48 11.92
CA GLU A 151 32.51 -11.80 11.29
C GLU A 151 32.71 -10.39 11.85
N LEU A 152 31.61 -9.65 12.04
CA LEU A 152 31.62 -8.29 12.56
C LEU A 152 31.69 -8.22 14.10
N LYS A 153 31.74 -9.37 14.80
CA LYS A 153 31.74 -9.50 16.26
C LYS A 153 30.58 -8.75 16.93
N ILE A 154 29.40 -8.80 16.33
CA ILE A 154 28.21 -8.13 16.81
C ILE A 154 27.29 -9.13 17.50
N GLU A 155 26.87 -8.83 18.72
CA GLU A 155 25.89 -9.63 19.43
C GLU A 155 24.52 -9.59 18.73
N SER A 156 23.91 -10.76 18.55
CA SER A 156 22.62 -10.91 17.88
C SER A 156 21.48 -10.14 18.58
N ASN A 157 21.63 -9.86 19.87
CA ASN A 157 20.63 -9.13 20.67
C ASN A 157 20.84 -7.61 20.63
N ASN A 158 21.82 -7.12 19.85
CA ASN A 158 22.04 -5.70 19.73
C ASN A 158 20.89 -5.03 18.97
N CYS A 159 20.39 -3.90 19.47
CA CYS A 159 19.22 -3.23 18.91
C CYS A 159 19.38 -2.90 17.42
N PHE A 160 20.59 -2.55 16.98
CA PHE A 160 20.83 -2.22 15.58
C PHE A 160 20.84 -3.45 14.66
N VAL A 161 21.24 -4.62 15.17
CA VAL A 161 21.16 -5.89 14.43
C VAL A 161 19.70 -6.25 14.22
N ILE A 162 18.91 -6.15 15.28
CA ILE A 162 17.46 -6.40 15.22
C ILE A 162 16.80 -5.45 14.21
N GLU A 163 17.16 -4.17 14.20
CA GLU A 163 16.67 -3.22 13.20
C GLU A 163 17.11 -3.55 11.77
N ALA A 164 18.38 -3.92 11.58
CA ALA A 164 18.93 -4.28 10.27
C ALA A 164 18.27 -5.55 9.71
N GLU A 165 18.09 -6.57 10.55
CA GLU A 165 17.39 -7.81 10.21
C GLU A 165 15.92 -7.53 9.87
N ASN A 166 15.24 -6.68 10.63
CA ASN A 166 13.86 -6.27 10.35
C ASN A 166 13.75 -5.50 9.03
N GLN A 167 14.73 -4.63 8.72
CA GLN A 167 14.77 -3.90 7.45
C GLN A 167 15.00 -4.84 6.27
N LEU A 168 15.95 -5.78 6.39
CA LEU A 168 16.22 -6.79 5.36
C LEU A 168 15.01 -7.72 5.17
N ALA A 169 14.36 -8.15 6.26
CA ALA A 169 13.15 -8.97 6.19
C ALA A 169 12.00 -8.23 5.48
N LYS A 170 11.85 -6.92 5.72
CA LYS A 170 10.90 -6.07 4.98
C LYS A 170 11.25 -6.03 3.50
N MET A 171 12.51 -5.83 3.14
CA MET A 171 12.96 -5.82 1.74
C MET A 171 12.69 -7.16 1.05
N ILE A 172 13.04 -8.29 1.67
CA ILE A 172 12.79 -9.64 1.16
C ILE A 172 11.29 -9.91 1.00
N ASN A 173 10.47 -9.45 1.95
CA ASN A 173 9.01 -9.55 1.84
C ASN A 173 8.45 -8.68 0.69
N LEU A 174 9.11 -7.58 0.35
CA LEU A 174 8.76 -6.68 -0.76
C LEU A 174 9.32 -7.12 -2.12
N SER A 175 10.42 -7.87 -2.16
CA SER A 175 10.94 -8.57 -3.33
C SER A 175 12.02 -9.57 -2.87
N PRO A 176 11.95 -10.87 -3.25
CA PRO A 176 13.06 -11.78 -3.01
C PRO A 176 14.35 -11.20 -3.61
N ILE A 177 15.44 -11.30 -2.85
CA ILE A 177 16.77 -10.87 -3.27
C ILE A 177 17.54 -12.16 -3.59
N GLU A 178 18.34 -12.17 -4.64
CA GLU A 178 19.20 -13.32 -4.94
C GLU A 178 20.15 -13.59 -3.77
N LEU A 179 20.34 -14.86 -3.38
CA LEU A 179 21.18 -15.21 -2.22
C LEU A 179 22.59 -14.62 -2.29
N GLY A 180 23.19 -14.56 -3.49
CA GLY A 180 24.50 -13.94 -3.71
C GLY A 180 24.56 -12.43 -3.41
N LYS A 181 23.40 -11.74 -3.38
CA LYS A 181 23.28 -10.30 -3.09
C LYS A 181 22.85 -10.00 -1.66
N ILE A 182 22.44 -11.01 -0.89
CA ILE A 182 21.97 -10.83 0.50
C ILE A 182 23.09 -10.31 1.39
N GLU A 183 24.30 -10.83 1.22
CA GLU A 183 25.45 -10.43 2.02
C GLU A 183 25.79 -8.95 1.84
N GLU A 184 25.87 -8.48 0.59
CA GLU A 184 26.14 -7.08 0.25
C GLU A 184 25.04 -6.15 0.78
N CYS A 185 23.76 -6.52 0.57
CA CYS A 185 22.63 -5.78 1.10
C CYS A 185 22.69 -5.65 2.62
N TYR A 186 22.94 -6.76 3.34
CA TYR A 186 22.98 -6.75 4.79
C TYR A 186 24.16 -5.94 5.35
N LYS A 187 25.35 -6.09 4.74
CA LYS A 187 26.54 -5.30 5.11
C LYS A 187 26.31 -3.79 4.89
N THR A 188 25.61 -3.42 3.83
CA THR A 188 25.23 -2.03 3.55
C THR A 188 24.31 -1.48 4.64
N ILE A 189 23.24 -2.21 4.98
CA ILE A 189 22.28 -1.80 6.03
C ILE A 189 22.98 -1.61 7.38
N ILE A 190 23.85 -2.57 7.78
CA ILE A 190 24.62 -2.45 9.01
C ILE A 190 25.55 -1.22 8.96
N SER A 191 26.24 -1.01 7.84
CA SER A 191 27.19 0.10 7.71
C SER A 191 26.51 1.46 7.79
N GLU A 192 25.33 1.62 7.19
CA GLU A 192 24.50 2.83 7.31
C GLU A 192 24.07 3.06 8.76
N LYS A 193 23.63 2.00 9.44
CA LYS A 193 23.21 2.07 10.85
C LYS A 193 24.37 2.43 11.79
N LEU A 194 25.57 1.91 11.52
CA LEU A 194 26.77 2.26 12.28
C LEU A 194 27.20 3.71 12.04
N LYS A 195 27.20 4.19 10.78
CA LYS A 195 27.55 5.59 10.43
C LYS A 195 26.59 6.62 11.03
N ASN A 196 25.30 6.33 11.01
CA ASN A 196 24.31 7.23 11.60
C ASN A 196 24.49 7.39 13.12
N LYS A 197 25.07 6.40 13.80
CA LYS A 197 25.44 6.51 15.22
C LYS A 197 26.70 7.36 15.44
N SER A 198 27.68 7.28 14.53
CA SER A 198 28.92 8.08 14.62
C SER A 198 28.68 9.59 14.54
N ASN A 199 27.58 10.01 13.91
CA ASN A 199 27.17 11.41 13.80
C ASN A 199 26.24 11.87 14.94
N LEU A 200 25.85 10.97 15.85
CA LEU A 200 25.00 11.20 17.02
C LEU A 200 25.76 11.00 18.34
N SER A 201 27.07 10.72 18.27
CA SER A 201 28.00 10.58 19.40
C SER A 201 28.92 11.79 19.44
#